data_AF-A0A1G8PD90-F1
#
_entry.id   AF-A0A1G8PD90-F1
#
_cell.length_a   1.000
_cell.length_b   1.000
_cell.length_c   1.000
_cell.angle_alpha   90.00
_cell.angle_beta   90.00
_cell.angle_gamma   90.00
#
_symmetry.space_group_name_H-M   'P 1'
#
loop_
_entity.id
_entity.type
_entity.pdbx_description
1 polymer ?
#
loop_
_entity_poly.entity_id
_entity_poly.type
_entity_poly.pdbx_seq_one_letter_code
_entity_poly.pdbx_strand_id
1 'polypeptide(L)'
;MNYNQAQQRVNDLKKFYKSILWFGIVAVIIFADDIFEKGIFNFSLWNGSIILLIWGIVLTVKAVKLFLLDEEWEKDVIEKEMKKSKQPLKF
;
A
#
# COMPACT_ATOMS: atom_id res chain seq x y z
N MET A 1 -6.03 -16.12 19.86
CA MET A 1 -5.19 -15.01 19.34
C MET A 1 -3.97 -15.66 18.72
N ASN A 2 -3.86 -15.65 17.38
CA ASN A 2 -2.82 -16.40 16.69
C ASN A 2 -1.55 -15.54 16.65
N TYR A 3 -0.63 -15.74 17.60
CA TYR A 3 0.60 -14.95 17.75
C TYR A 3 1.41 -14.85 16.44
N ASN A 4 1.39 -15.91 15.61
CA ASN A 4 2.05 -15.93 14.31
C ASN A 4 1.52 -14.85 13.36
N GLN A 5 0.23 -14.53 13.44
CA GLN A 5 -0.43 -13.58 12.56
C GLN A 5 -0.01 -12.13 12.90
N ALA A 6 0.00 -11.79 14.19
CA ALA A 6 0.48 -10.50 14.67
C ALA A 6 1.97 -10.28 14.32
N GLN A 7 2.81 -11.30 14.48
CA GLN A 7 4.23 -11.23 14.12
C GLN A 7 4.44 -11.02 12.62
N GLN A 8 3.64 -11.69 11.78
CA GLN A 8 3.70 -11.53 10.33
C GLN A 8 3.29 -10.11 9.90
N ARG A 9 2.22 -9.55 10.50
CA ARG A 9 1.80 -8.15 10.24
C ARG A 9 2.86 -7.14 10.62
N VAL A 10 3.50 -7.29 11.79
CA VAL A 10 4.58 -6.38 12.21
C VAL A 10 5.75 -6.43 11.22
N ASN A 11 6.11 -7.63 10.74
CA ASN A 11 7.16 -7.79 9.75
C ASN A 11 6.81 -7.15 8.40
N ASP A 12 5.58 -7.32 7.93
CA ASP A 12 5.10 -6.72 6.68
C ASP A 12 5.02 -5.20 6.78
N LEU A 13 4.60 -4.66 7.94
CA LEU A 13 4.63 -3.24 8.22
C LEU A 13 6.06 -2.68 8.20
N LYS A 14 7.02 -3.39 8.82
CA LYS A 14 8.43 -3.01 8.80
C LYS A 14 9.02 -2.99 7.38
N LYS A 15 8.67 -3.96 6.55
CA LYS A 15 9.07 -3.99 5.12
C LYS A 15 8.43 -2.85 4.33
N PHE A 16 7.16 -2.55 4.60
CA PHE A 16 6.46 -1.45 3.97
C PHE A 16 7.09 -0.09 4.28
N TYR A 17 7.40 0.17 5.55
CA TYR A 17 8.12 1.39 5.94
C TYR A 17 9.47 1.52 5.25
N LYS A 18 10.26 0.42 5.14
CA LYS A 18 11.51 0.44 4.36
C LYS A 18 11.27 0.79 2.90
N SER A 19 10.20 0.28 2.29
CA SER A 19 9.87 0.58 0.90
C SER A 19 9.46 2.05 0.70
N ILE A 20 8.71 2.64 1.63
CA ILE A 20 8.39 4.08 1.61
C ILE A 20 9.65 4.91 1.75
N LEU A 21 10.53 4.55 2.69
CA LEU A 21 11.76 5.26 2.94
C LEU A 21 12.63 5.27 1.67
N TRP A 22 12.75 4.11 1.00
CA TRP A 22 13.50 4.05 -0.25
C TRP A 22 12.88 4.88 -1.36
N PHE A 23 11.56 4.81 -1.50
CA PHE A 23 10.82 5.63 -2.45
C PHE A 23 11.04 7.12 -2.21
N GLY A 24 11.00 7.57 -0.95
CA GLY A 24 11.24 8.96 -0.59
C GLY A 24 12.63 9.44 -0.99
N ILE A 25 13.67 8.63 -0.73
CA ILE A 25 15.04 8.99 -1.13
C ILE A 25 15.17 9.07 -2.66
N VAL A 26 14.66 8.08 -3.39
CA VAL A 26 14.72 8.06 -4.86
C VAL A 26 13.93 9.23 -5.46
N ALA A 27 12.76 9.54 -4.91
CA ALA A 27 11.97 10.70 -5.32
C ALA A 27 12.75 12.01 -5.09
N VAL A 28 13.34 12.19 -3.92
CA VAL A 28 14.15 13.39 -3.62
C VAL A 28 15.32 13.52 -4.60
N ILE A 29 16.04 12.45 -4.92
CA ILE A 29 17.16 12.51 -5.88
C ILE A 29 16.67 12.96 -7.25
N ILE A 30 15.61 12.32 -7.77
CA ILE A 30 15.07 12.63 -9.10
C ILE A 30 14.53 14.07 -9.18
N PHE A 31 13.84 14.54 -8.14
CA PHE A 31 13.32 15.90 -8.12
C PHE A 31 14.38 16.95 -7.78
N ALA A 32 15.42 16.61 -7.02
CA ALA A 32 16.50 17.53 -6.70
C ALA A 32 17.23 17.99 -7.96
N ASP A 33 17.57 17.08 -8.87
CA ASP A 33 18.23 17.43 -10.13
C ASP A 33 17.40 18.45 -10.94
N ASP A 34 16.09 18.24 -11.06
CA ASP A 34 15.22 19.15 -11.84
C ASP A 34 15.00 20.50 -11.14
N ILE A 35 15.00 20.52 -9.79
CA ILE A 35 14.92 21.76 -8.99
C ILE A 35 16.21 22.59 -9.12
N PHE A 36 17.39 21.95 -9.05
CA PHE A 36 18.68 22.65 -9.10
C PHE A 36 19.04 23.14 -10.51
N GLU A 37 18.67 22.41 -11.58
CA GLU A 37 18.97 22.84 -12.96
C GLU A 37 17.98 23.85 -13.54
N LYS A 38 16.67 23.72 -13.25
CA LYS A 38 15.65 24.51 -13.95
C LYS A 38 14.90 25.50 -13.07
N GLY A 39 15.03 25.44 -11.74
CA GLY A 39 14.35 26.33 -10.80
C GLY A 39 12.81 26.26 -10.86
N ILE A 40 12.25 25.29 -11.59
CA ILE A 40 10.83 25.13 -11.85
C ILE A 40 10.51 23.65 -11.69
N PHE A 41 9.48 23.33 -10.91
CA PHE A 41 8.90 21.98 -10.80
C PHE A 41 8.24 21.60 -12.13
N ASN A 42 9.03 21.16 -13.11
CA ASN A 42 8.50 20.63 -14.35
C ASN A 42 8.19 19.14 -14.14
N PHE A 43 6.90 18.83 -13.95
CA PHE A 43 6.40 17.46 -14.06
C PHE A 43 6.46 16.99 -15.53
N SER A 44 7.66 16.91 -16.10
CA SER A 44 7.87 16.24 -17.37
C SER A 44 7.67 14.74 -17.13
N LEU A 45 6.53 14.22 -17.56
CA LEU A 45 6.14 12.80 -17.46
C LEU A 45 7.11 11.85 -18.19
N TRP A 46 8.03 12.40 -19.00
CA TRP A 46 8.86 11.64 -19.93
C TRP A 46 10.27 11.31 -19.42
N ASN A 47 10.75 11.92 -18.32
CA ASN A 47 12.16 11.86 -17.89
C ASN A 47 12.44 11.08 -16.58
N GLY A 48 11.51 10.23 -16.11
CA GLY A 48 11.73 9.38 -14.92
C GLY A 48 10.65 9.53 -13.85
N SER A 49 9.80 10.55 -13.93
CA SER A 49 8.67 10.73 -13.01
C SER A 49 7.56 9.68 -13.19
N ILE A 50 7.44 9.06 -14.38
CA ILE A 50 6.49 7.96 -14.63
C ILE A 50 6.78 6.73 -13.74
N ILE A 51 8.06 6.43 -13.47
CA ILE A 51 8.42 5.27 -12.65
C ILE A 51 8.07 5.53 -11.18
N LEU A 52 8.26 6.77 -10.71
CA LEU A 52 7.83 7.20 -9.39
C LEU A 52 6.30 7.18 -9.26
N LEU A 53 5.58 7.56 -10.31
CA LEU A 53 4.11 7.50 -10.32
C LEU A 53 3.62 6.06 -10.15
N ILE A 54 4.11 5.12 -10.96
CA ILE A 54 3.74 3.70 -10.88
C ILE A 54 4.13 3.13 -9.52
N TRP A 55 5.35 3.41 -9.06
CA TRP A 55 5.82 2.91 -7.77
C TRP A 55 5.01 3.49 -6.60
N GLY A 56 4.61 4.76 -6.68
CA GLY A 56 3.73 5.42 -5.73
C GLY A 56 2.32 4.82 -5.69
N ILE A 57 1.75 4.47 -6.84
CA ILE A 57 0.46 3.75 -6.92
C ILE A 57 0.57 2.39 -6.23
N VAL A 58 1.64 1.63 -6.50
CA VAL A 58 1.88 0.33 -5.85
C VAL A 58 2.00 0.47 -4.34
N LEU A 59 2.70 1.50 -3.85
CA LEU A 59 2.79 1.79 -2.42
C LEU A 59 1.45 2.16 -1.80
N THR A 60 0.64 2.94 -2.50
CA THR A 60 -0.71 3.35 -2.06
C THR A 60 -1.62 2.13 -1.91
N VAL A 61 -1.65 1.23 -2.90
CA VAL A 61 -2.40 -0.02 -2.83
C VAL A 61 -1.92 -0.89 -1.66
N LYS A 62 -0.60 -0.99 -1.44
CA LYS A 62 -0.04 -1.70 -0.28
C LYS A 62 -0.45 -1.06 1.05
N ALA A 63 -0.51 0.27 1.12
CA ALA A 63 -0.96 0.99 2.32
C ALA A 63 -2.42 0.65 2.64
N VAL A 64 -3.31 0.77 1.64
CA VAL A 64 -4.73 0.41 1.78
C VAL A 64 -4.86 -1.04 2.27
N LYS A 65 -4.08 -1.96 1.69
CA LYS A 65 -4.11 -3.36 2.12
C LYS A 65 -3.60 -3.57 3.56
N LEU A 66 -2.54 -2.88 3.97
CA LEU A 66 -1.97 -3.04 5.32
C LEU A 66 -2.83 -2.38 6.41
N PHE A 67 -3.41 -1.22 6.13
CA PHE A 67 -4.11 -0.40 7.13
C PHE A 67 -5.64 -0.52 7.10
N LEU A 68 -6.26 -0.71 5.92
CA LEU A 68 -7.73 -0.76 5.78
C LEU A 68 -8.27 -2.18 5.65
N LEU A 69 -7.54 -3.08 4.96
CA LEU A 69 -7.90 -4.50 4.85
C LEU A 69 -7.30 -5.28 6.04
N ASP A 70 -7.70 -4.90 7.25
CA ASP A 70 -7.31 -5.59 8.48
C ASP A 70 -7.96 -6.97 8.60
N GLU A 71 -7.44 -7.82 9.48
CA GLU A 71 -8.02 -9.12 9.87
C GLU A 71 -9.48 -9.02 10.29
N GLU A 72 -9.88 -7.87 10.86
CA GLU A 72 -11.28 -7.60 11.19
C GLU A 72 -12.14 -7.44 9.95
N TRP A 73 -11.65 -6.77 8.91
CA TRP A 73 -12.36 -6.67 7.62
C TRP A 73 -12.46 -8.05 6.96
N GLU A 74 -11.37 -8.83 6.93
CA GLU A 74 -11.40 -10.19 6.39
C GLU A 74 -12.40 -11.08 7.14
N LYS A 75 -12.41 -11.02 8.47
CA LYS A 75 -13.38 -11.75 9.29
C LYS A 75 -14.82 -11.32 9.02
N ASP A 76 -15.10 -10.02 8.92
CA ASP A 76 -16.44 -9.51 8.65
C ASP A 76 -16.95 -9.95 7.27
N VAL A 77 -16.10 -9.95 6.25
CA VAL A 77 -16.44 -10.45 4.92
C VAL A 77 -16.74 -11.95 4.94
N ILE A 78 -15.87 -12.75 5.58
CA ILE A 78 -16.08 -14.20 5.70
C ILE A 78 -17.37 -14.50 6.48
N GLU A 79 -17.62 -13.79 7.57
CA GLU A 79 -18.83 -13.98 8.38
C GLU A 79 -20.09 -13.59 7.61
N LYS A 80 -20.07 -12.49 6.85
CA LYS A 80 -21.19 -12.09 5.97
C LYS A 80 -21.48 -13.13 4.89
N GLU A 81 -20.45 -13.65 4.24
CA GLU A 81 -20.62 -14.70 3.22
C GLU A 81 -21.09 -16.03 3.82
N MET A 82 -20.58 -16.42 4.99
CA MET A 82 -21.08 -17.60 5.73
C MET A 82 -22.52 -17.45 6.23
N LYS A 83 -22.97 -16.23 6.58
CA LYS A 83 -24.37 -15.98 6.95
C LYS A 83 -25.31 -16.05 5.76
N LYS A 84 -24.87 -15.62 4.57
CA LYS A 84 -25.63 -15.78 3.32
C LYS A 84 -25.82 -17.25 2.94
N SER A 85 -24.81 -18.09 3.16
CA SER A 85 -24.91 -19.54 2.88
C SER A 85 -25.70 -20.33 3.94
N LYS A 86 -25.92 -19.75 5.13
CA LYS A 86 -26.70 -20.33 6.24
C LYS A 86 -28.16 -19.86 6.29
N GLN A 87 -28.73 -19.30 5.23
CA GLN A 87 -30.18 -19.08 5.21
C GLN A 87 -30.88 -20.44 5.35
N PRO A 88 -31.75 -20.62 6.37
CA PRO A 88 -32.44 -21.89 6.55
C PRO A 88 -33.31 -22.13 5.32
N LEU A 89 -33.09 -23.26 4.64
CA LEU A 89 -34.07 -23.82 3.71
C LEU A 89 -35.40 -23.88 4.46
N LYS A 90 -36.34 -23.01 4.08
CA LYS A 90 -37.73 -23.09 4.56
C LYS A 90 -38.31 -24.38 3.97
N PHE A 91 -38.41 -25.42 4.79
CA PHE A 91 -39.22 -26.60 4.51
C PHE A 91 -40.69 -26.31 4.87
#